data_AF-A0A2M8Q175-F1
#
_entry.id   AF-A0A2M8Q175-F1
#
_cell.length_a   1.000
_cell.length_b   1.000
_cell.length_c   1.000
_cell.angle_alpha   90.00
_cell.angle_beta   90.00
_cell.angle_gamma   90.00
#
_symmetry.space_group_name_H-M   'P 1'
#
loop_
_entity.id
_entity.type
_entity.pdbx_description
1 polymer ?
#
loop_
_entity_poly.entity_id
_entity_poly.type
_entity_poly.pdbx_seq_one_letter_code
_entity_poly.pdbx_strand_id
1 'polypeptide(L)'
;MNPFDTTLTTIADELKKQERVGILLAAQLGGTPEEIQLMIQLANYNEEDESLRPQGVYVVRCVGVREQRLSLGLFGTMAYSSDHPLLWNHNTLYHQVYFRGKPTDVNSLMLDLNQIYGQYYGPFRTLADDLNLARPLGQLLATGYGLLGEMPEPMAKKVVELLKRHGVQAHLLAADQKPPPIQFHLLVLDDSFIVAQMYSAEPLRGKAEKTQ
;
A
#
# COMPACT_ATOMS: atom_id res chain seq x y z
N MET A 1 7.17 -22.52 -5.72
CA MET A 1 7.32 -21.69 -4.51
C MET A 1 8.63 -20.94 -4.68
N ASN A 2 8.60 -19.62 -4.77
CA ASN A 2 9.78 -18.81 -5.12
C ASN A 2 10.67 -18.71 -3.85
N PRO A 3 11.94 -19.14 -3.86
CA PRO A 3 12.79 -19.13 -2.66
C PRO A 3 12.96 -17.74 -2.03
N PHE A 4 12.67 -16.68 -2.78
CA PHE A 4 12.74 -15.29 -2.35
C PHE A 4 11.63 -14.87 -1.36
N ASP A 5 10.50 -15.59 -1.32
CA ASP A 5 9.40 -15.31 -0.39
C ASP A 5 9.71 -15.80 1.04
N THR A 6 10.56 -16.82 1.19
CA THR A 6 10.74 -17.54 2.46
C THR A 6 11.40 -16.68 3.53
N THR A 7 12.42 -15.88 3.19
CA THR A 7 13.12 -15.03 4.17
C THR A 7 12.22 -13.89 4.66
N LEU A 8 11.49 -13.23 3.75
CA LEU A 8 10.54 -12.18 4.12
C LEU A 8 9.44 -12.69 5.05
N THR A 9 8.90 -13.87 4.73
CA THR A 9 7.90 -14.53 5.58
C THR A 9 8.49 -14.89 6.95
N THR A 10 9.75 -15.32 6.99
CA THR A 10 10.46 -15.60 8.25
C THR A 10 10.61 -14.35 9.11
N ILE A 11 11.03 -13.22 8.53
CA ILE A 11 11.14 -11.92 9.25
C ILE A 11 9.78 -11.51 9.79
N ALA A 12 8.72 -11.60 8.97
CA ALA A 12 7.36 -11.28 9.38
C ALA A 12 6.85 -12.19 10.52
N ASP A 13 7.16 -13.48 10.48
CA ASP A 13 6.79 -14.43 11.53
C ASP A 13 7.60 -14.24 12.82
N GLU A 14 8.85 -13.81 12.73
CA GLU A 14 9.64 -13.42 13.90
C GLU A 14 9.06 -12.20 14.60
N LEU A 15 8.58 -11.19 13.86
CA LEU A 15 7.95 -9.99 14.42
C LEU A 15 6.61 -10.26 15.11
N LYS A 16 5.93 -11.36 14.79
CA LYS A 16 4.69 -11.77 15.49
C LYS A 16 4.95 -12.33 16.90
N LYS A 17 6.21 -12.66 17.25
CA LYS A 17 6.56 -13.13 18.59
C LYS A 17 6.51 -11.97 19.57
N GLN A 18 6.23 -12.26 20.84
CA GLN A 18 6.21 -11.24 21.89
C GLN A 18 7.56 -10.52 21.97
N GLU A 19 7.50 -9.22 22.29
CA GLU A 19 8.67 -8.34 22.54
C GLU A 19 9.64 -8.18 21.35
N ARG A 20 9.21 -8.52 20.13
CA ARG A 20 10.01 -8.29 18.91
C ARG A 20 9.61 -6.98 18.26
N VAL A 21 10.62 -6.21 17.86
CA VAL A 21 10.43 -5.00 17.06
C VAL A 21 11.36 -4.99 15.86
N GLY A 22 10.89 -4.40 14.77
CA GLY A 22 11.69 -4.12 13.59
C GLY A 22 12.19 -2.67 13.63
N ILE A 23 13.37 -2.46 13.08
CA ILE A 23 13.95 -1.13 12.89
C ILE A 23 14.33 -1.01 11.42
N LEU A 24 13.69 -0.09 10.69
CA LEU A 24 14.13 0.30 9.35
C LEU A 24 15.26 1.31 9.50
N LEU A 25 16.51 0.82 9.37
CA LEU A 25 17.72 1.61 9.59
C LEU A 25 18.04 2.53 8.42
N ALA A 26 17.82 2.04 7.20
CA ALA A 26 18.14 2.76 5.98
C ALA A 26 17.27 2.28 4.82
N ALA A 27 17.01 3.21 3.89
CA ALA A 27 16.48 2.92 2.57
C ALA A 27 17.33 3.69 1.55
N GLN A 28 17.91 2.97 0.58
CA GLN A 28 18.79 3.55 -0.44
C GLN A 28 18.35 3.13 -1.84
N LEU A 29 18.52 4.03 -2.80
CA LEU A 29 18.37 3.68 -4.21
C LEU A 29 19.49 2.69 -4.60
N GLY A 30 19.13 1.68 -5.39
CA GLY A 30 20.05 0.67 -5.89
C GLY A 30 20.79 1.12 -7.15
N GLY A 31 21.19 0.15 -7.98
CA GLY A 31 21.91 0.41 -9.23
C GLY A 31 21.05 1.03 -10.33
N THR A 32 19.72 1.02 -10.18
CA THR A 32 18.76 1.63 -11.10
C THR A 32 17.73 2.46 -10.32
N PRO A 33 17.05 3.43 -10.97
CA PRO A 33 16.00 4.23 -10.32
C PRO A 33 14.81 3.42 -9.80
N GLU A 34 14.59 2.21 -10.33
CA GLU A 34 13.51 1.31 -9.95
C GLU A 34 13.96 0.24 -8.93
N GLU A 35 15.12 0.42 -8.32
CA GLU A 35 15.64 -0.46 -7.28
C GLU A 35 15.76 0.28 -5.94
N ILE A 36 15.20 -0.30 -4.88
CA ILE A 36 15.39 0.17 -3.50
C ILE A 36 15.95 -0.95 -2.65
N GLN A 37 16.96 -0.65 -1.85
CA GLN A 37 17.49 -1.55 -0.83
C GLN A 37 17.14 -1.00 0.56
N LEU A 38 16.55 -1.85 1.38
CA LEU A 38 16.23 -1.58 2.77
C LEU A 38 17.20 -2.33 3.67
N MET A 39 17.60 -1.69 4.76
CA MET A 39 18.34 -2.34 5.82
C MET A 39 17.45 -2.42 7.06
N ILE A 40 17.01 -3.63 7.38
CA ILE A 40 16.06 -3.92 8.46
C ILE A 40 16.80 -4.63 9.57
N GLN A 41 16.68 -4.15 10.80
CA GLN A 41 17.19 -4.83 11.99
C GLN A 41 16.03 -5.36 12.82
N LEU A 42 16.12 -6.62 13.24
CA LEU A 42 15.25 -7.17 14.27
C LEU A 42 15.92 -6.98 15.64
N ALA A 43 15.13 -6.58 16.63
CA ALA A 43 15.57 -6.45 18.01
C ALA A 43 14.53 -7.03 18.98
N ASN A 44 15.00 -7.48 20.14
CA ASN A 44 14.13 -7.72 21.28
C ASN A 44 14.05 -6.43 22.09
N TYR A 45 12.83 -6.04 22.45
CA TYR A 45 12.59 -5.00 23.42
C TYR A 45 12.61 -5.61 24.82
N ASN A 46 13.39 -5.05 25.73
CA ASN A 46 13.39 -5.44 27.13
C ASN A 46 12.71 -4.34 27.96
N GLU A 47 11.58 -4.65 28.58
CA GLU A 47 10.81 -3.71 29.39
C GLU A 47 11.55 -3.29 30.68
N GLU A 48 12.41 -4.14 31.24
CA GLU A 48 13.07 -3.86 32.53
C GLU A 48 14.11 -2.74 32.45
N ASP A 49 14.78 -2.61 31.30
CA ASP A 49 15.86 -1.65 31.07
C ASP A 49 15.59 -0.70 29.88
N GLU A 50 14.37 -0.74 29.33
CA GLU A 50 13.92 0.00 28.13
C GLU A 50 14.91 -0.10 26.95
N SER A 51 15.60 -1.24 26.82
CA SER A 51 16.67 -1.43 25.83
C SER A 51 16.23 -2.26 24.63
N LEU A 52 16.84 -1.95 23.48
CA LEU A 52 16.70 -2.73 22.25
C LEU A 52 17.95 -3.60 22.07
N ARG A 53 17.77 -4.92 22.08
CA ARG A 53 18.86 -5.89 21.88
C ARG A 53 18.84 -6.41 20.44
N PRO A 54 19.81 -6.02 19.59
CA PRO A 54 19.87 -6.46 18.20
C PRO A 54 19.92 -7.99 18.09
N GLN A 55 19.17 -8.56 17.17
CA GLN A 55 19.08 -10.00 16.91
C GLN A 55 19.68 -10.35 15.54
N GLY A 56 19.39 -9.53 14.54
CA GLY A 56 19.89 -9.73 13.19
C GLY A 56 19.60 -8.51 12.32
N VAL A 57 20.44 -8.33 11.30
CA VAL A 57 20.25 -7.30 10.28
C VAL A 57 20.03 -8.01 8.95
N TYR A 58 19.07 -7.52 8.18
CA TYR A 58 18.66 -8.05 6.89
C TYR A 58 18.72 -6.93 5.86
N VAL A 59 19.17 -7.28 4.66
CA VAL A 59 19.07 -6.44 3.49
C VAL A 59 17.90 -6.94 2.65
N VAL A 60 16.91 -6.08 2.43
CA VAL A 60 15.78 -6.36 1.54
C VAL A 60 15.94 -5.57 0.26
N ARG A 61 16.09 -6.26 -0.86
CA ARG A 61 16.19 -5.65 -2.19
C ARG A 61 14.83 -5.71 -2.87
N CYS A 62 14.35 -4.57 -3.33
CA CYS A 62 13.09 -4.39 -4.03
C CYS A 62 13.42 -3.94 -5.47
N VAL A 63 12.95 -4.67 -6.48
CA VAL A 63 13.26 -4.41 -7.90
C VAL A 63 11.96 -4.15 -8.67
N GLY A 64 12.00 -3.18 -9.59
CA GLY A 64 10.82 -2.71 -10.30
C GLY A 64 9.89 -1.95 -9.36
N VAL A 65 10.45 -1.12 -8.47
CA VAL A 65 9.70 -0.31 -7.51
C VAL A 65 8.85 0.70 -8.27
N ARG A 66 7.54 0.67 -8.01
CA ARG A 66 6.57 1.57 -8.66
C ARG A 66 6.04 2.65 -7.72
N GLU A 67 5.92 2.32 -6.44
CA GLU A 67 5.41 3.22 -5.42
C GLU A 67 6.06 2.86 -4.08
N GLN A 68 6.38 3.87 -3.28
CA GLN A 68 6.91 3.68 -1.94
C GLN A 68 6.51 4.85 -1.04
N ARG A 69 6.27 4.53 0.23
CA ARG A 69 6.17 5.48 1.33
C ARG A 69 6.94 4.88 2.48
N LEU A 70 8.08 5.46 2.82
CA LEU A 70 8.97 4.92 3.85
C LEU A 70 9.16 5.91 4.99
N SER A 71 9.04 5.39 6.20
CA SER A 71 9.38 6.05 7.45
C SER A 71 10.50 5.25 8.12
N LEU A 72 11.64 5.89 8.37
CA LEU A 72 12.75 5.25 9.09
C LEU A 72 12.41 5.16 10.58
N GLY A 73 12.89 4.11 11.24
CA GLY A 73 12.67 3.90 12.67
C GLY A 73 11.96 2.59 12.99
N LEU A 74 11.26 2.58 14.13
CA LEU A 74 10.62 1.39 14.68
C LEU A 74 9.35 1.03 13.90
N PHE A 75 9.15 -0.26 13.70
CA PHE A 75 7.88 -0.83 13.25
C PHE A 75 7.59 -2.14 13.98
N GLY A 76 6.31 -2.40 14.26
CA GLY A 76 5.84 -3.58 14.98
C GLY A 76 5.39 -4.70 14.04
N THR A 77 4.92 -4.38 12.83
CA THR A 77 4.38 -5.35 11.89
C THR A 77 5.06 -5.30 10.55
N MET A 78 5.22 -6.49 9.95
CA MET A 78 5.68 -6.64 8.57
C MET A 78 4.79 -7.62 7.85
N ALA A 79 4.36 -7.28 6.64
CA ALA A 79 3.55 -8.15 5.81
C ALA A 79 4.03 -8.10 4.36
N TYR A 80 4.14 -9.27 3.73
CA TYR A 80 4.35 -9.41 2.30
C TYR A 80 3.08 -10.00 1.69
N SER A 81 2.53 -9.34 0.66
CA SER A 81 1.30 -9.79 0.03
C SER A 81 1.30 -9.57 -1.48
N SER A 82 0.72 -10.53 -2.20
CA SER A 82 0.30 -10.39 -3.60
C SER A 82 -1.18 -10.01 -3.74
N ASP A 83 -1.93 -10.03 -2.64
CA ASP A 83 -3.35 -9.71 -2.57
C ASP A 83 -3.60 -8.69 -1.46
N HIS A 84 -3.61 -7.42 -1.85
CA HIS A 84 -3.88 -6.31 -0.94
C HIS A 84 -4.57 -5.19 -1.74
N PRO A 85 -5.55 -4.46 -1.18
CA PRO A 85 -6.24 -3.41 -1.93
C PRO A 85 -5.33 -2.36 -2.55
N LEU A 86 -4.21 -2.00 -1.91
CA LEU A 86 -3.22 -1.09 -2.50
C LEU A 86 -2.66 -1.55 -3.84
N LEU A 87 -2.59 -2.87 -4.07
CA LEU A 87 -2.12 -3.42 -5.32
C LEU A 87 -3.13 -3.23 -6.45
N TRP A 88 -4.40 -2.92 -6.19
CA TRP A 88 -5.38 -2.65 -7.24
C TRP A 88 -4.93 -1.53 -8.18
N ASN A 89 -4.25 -0.50 -7.63
CA ASN A 89 -3.75 0.64 -8.38
C ASN A 89 -2.63 0.29 -9.39
N HIS A 90 -2.09 -0.93 -9.31
CA HIS A 90 -0.97 -1.39 -10.15
C HIS A 90 -1.30 -2.67 -10.92
N ASN A 91 -2.09 -3.55 -10.33
CA ASN A 91 -2.40 -4.89 -10.83
C ASN A 91 -3.77 -5.00 -11.51
N THR A 92 -4.54 -3.90 -11.61
CA THR A 92 -5.87 -3.93 -12.25
C THR A 92 -6.06 -2.81 -13.26
N LEU A 93 -7.03 -2.99 -14.15
CA LEU A 93 -7.42 -1.97 -15.12
C LEU A 93 -8.11 -0.81 -14.40
N TYR A 94 -7.86 0.40 -14.89
CA TYR A 94 -8.56 1.58 -14.40
C TYR A 94 -9.84 1.83 -15.17
N HIS A 95 -10.83 2.36 -14.46
CA HIS A 95 -12.10 2.76 -15.01
C HIS A 95 -12.43 4.20 -14.62
N GLN A 96 -12.97 4.93 -15.56
CA GLN A 96 -13.63 6.20 -15.34
C GLN A 96 -15.05 5.95 -14.82
N VAL A 97 -15.37 6.55 -13.68
CA VAL A 97 -16.70 6.44 -13.05
C VAL A 97 -17.53 7.66 -13.43
N TYR A 98 -18.43 7.49 -14.40
CA TYR A 98 -19.41 8.50 -14.75
C TYR A 98 -20.68 8.29 -13.95
N PHE A 99 -21.30 9.37 -13.50
CA PHE A 99 -22.56 9.32 -12.77
C PHE A 99 -23.62 10.24 -13.36
N ARG A 100 -24.89 9.91 -13.10
CA ARG A 100 -26.08 10.66 -13.46
C ARG A 100 -27.15 10.49 -12.40
N GLY A 101 -27.81 11.60 -12.04
CA GLY A 101 -28.75 11.69 -10.94
C GLY A 101 -28.16 12.52 -9.79
N LYS A 102 -29.05 13.20 -9.05
CA LYS A 102 -28.67 13.93 -7.84
C LYS A 102 -28.87 13.02 -6.63
N PRO A 103 -27.87 12.87 -5.74
CA PRO A 103 -28.06 12.12 -4.51
C PRO A 103 -29.08 12.84 -3.62
N THR A 104 -29.84 12.07 -2.85
CA THR A 104 -30.81 12.62 -1.89
C THR A 104 -30.11 13.45 -0.81
N ASP A 105 -28.90 13.04 -0.42
CA ASP A 105 -28.02 13.78 0.50
C ASP A 105 -26.57 13.71 0.01
N VAL A 106 -26.07 14.86 -0.48
CA VAL A 106 -24.68 15.00 -0.96
C VAL A 106 -23.67 14.77 0.16
N ASN A 107 -23.95 15.24 1.38
CA ASN A 107 -23.00 15.15 2.49
C ASN A 107 -22.87 13.70 2.97
N SER A 108 -23.99 12.98 3.07
CA SER A 108 -23.97 11.56 3.42
C SER A 108 -23.22 10.74 2.37
N LEU A 109 -23.44 10.98 1.07
CA LEU A 109 -22.69 10.29 0.02
C LEU A 109 -21.19 10.60 0.08
N MET A 110 -20.80 11.85 0.35
CA MET A 110 -19.39 12.22 0.49
C MET A 110 -18.73 11.53 1.70
N LEU A 111 -19.44 11.39 2.82
CA LEU A 111 -18.93 10.67 3.98
C LEU A 111 -18.72 9.19 3.66
N ASP A 112 -19.70 8.54 3.04
CA ASP A 112 -19.62 7.13 2.66
C ASP A 112 -18.51 6.87 1.63
N LEU A 113 -18.29 7.82 0.71
CA LEU A 113 -17.17 7.76 -0.25
C LEU A 113 -15.82 7.86 0.47
N ASN A 114 -15.69 8.65 1.53
CA ASN A 114 -14.46 8.64 2.32
C ASN A 114 -14.33 7.34 3.14
N GLN A 115 -15.43 6.85 3.71
CA GLN A 115 -15.44 5.63 4.50
C GLN A 115 -15.04 4.40 3.68
N ILE A 116 -15.51 4.27 2.43
CA ILE A 116 -15.14 3.14 1.58
C ILE A 116 -13.64 3.14 1.26
N TYR A 117 -13.03 4.32 1.06
CA TYR A 117 -11.58 4.41 0.89
C TYR A 117 -10.85 4.02 2.18
N GLY A 118 -11.26 4.53 3.33
CA GLY A 118 -10.69 4.15 4.62
C GLY A 118 -10.82 2.65 4.92
N GLN A 119 -11.93 2.02 4.50
CA GLN A 119 -12.16 0.59 4.71
C GLN A 119 -11.19 -0.28 3.89
N TYR A 120 -10.90 0.08 2.65
CA TYR A 120 -10.10 -0.76 1.75
C TYR A 120 -8.62 -0.37 1.72
N TYR A 121 -8.32 0.93 1.71
CA TYR A 121 -6.95 1.43 1.63
C TYR A 121 -6.38 1.82 3.00
N GLY A 122 -7.18 1.84 4.07
CA GLY A 122 -6.70 2.26 5.38
C GLY A 122 -6.09 3.67 5.33
N PRO A 123 -4.92 3.89 5.96
CA PRO A 123 -4.25 5.19 5.97
C PRO A 123 -3.40 5.46 4.71
N PHE A 124 -3.33 4.49 3.79
CA PHE A 124 -2.36 4.50 2.70
C PHE A 124 -2.82 5.32 1.48
N ARG A 125 -4.13 5.40 1.25
CA ARG A 125 -4.73 6.20 0.17
C ARG A 125 -5.99 6.90 0.65
N THR A 126 -6.29 8.00 0.00
CA THR A 126 -7.47 8.81 0.25
C THR A 126 -8.32 8.90 -0.99
N LEU A 127 -9.59 9.29 -0.82
CA LEU A 127 -10.51 9.53 -1.93
C LEU A 127 -9.93 10.56 -2.93
N ALA A 128 -9.16 11.54 -2.45
CA ALA A 128 -8.59 12.58 -3.30
C ALA A 128 -7.62 12.03 -4.37
N ASP A 129 -7.02 10.87 -4.15
CA ASP A 129 -6.04 10.27 -5.07
C ASP A 129 -6.67 9.84 -6.42
N ASP A 130 -7.96 9.51 -6.40
CA ASP A 130 -8.69 8.96 -7.54
C ASP A 130 -9.81 9.89 -8.07
N LEU A 131 -10.08 11.01 -7.38
CA LEU A 131 -11.13 11.96 -7.77
C LEU A 131 -10.74 12.84 -8.96
N ASN A 132 -11.76 13.24 -9.72
CA ASN A 132 -11.65 14.33 -10.66
C ASN A 132 -11.59 15.68 -9.92
N LEU A 133 -10.38 16.18 -9.73
CA LEU A 133 -10.12 17.44 -9.01
C LEU A 133 -10.44 18.71 -9.81
N ALA A 134 -10.99 18.60 -11.03
CA ALA A 134 -11.38 19.76 -11.83
C ALA A 134 -12.47 20.61 -11.14
N ARG A 135 -13.24 20.02 -10.21
CA ARG A 135 -14.25 20.70 -9.40
C ARG A 135 -14.32 20.10 -7.99
N PRO A 136 -14.67 20.89 -6.97
CA PRO A 136 -14.94 20.36 -5.63
C PRO A 136 -16.03 19.28 -5.66
N LEU A 137 -15.81 18.15 -4.97
CA LEU A 137 -16.69 16.98 -5.02
C LEU A 137 -18.16 17.32 -4.71
N GLY A 138 -18.43 18.11 -3.68
CA GLY A 138 -19.81 18.49 -3.32
C GLY A 138 -20.51 19.28 -4.44
N GLN A 139 -19.78 20.16 -5.14
CA GLN A 139 -20.32 20.88 -6.29
C GLN A 139 -20.57 19.97 -7.48
N LEU A 140 -19.64 19.03 -7.74
CA LEU A 140 -19.79 18.02 -8.78
C LEU A 140 -21.03 17.15 -8.53
N LEU A 141 -21.22 16.64 -7.32
CA LEU A 141 -22.39 15.83 -6.98
C LEU A 141 -23.70 16.64 -7.07
N ALA A 142 -23.67 17.93 -6.73
CA ALA A 142 -24.84 18.81 -6.82
C ALA A 142 -25.30 19.11 -8.25
N THR A 143 -24.42 19.02 -9.26
CA THR A 143 -24.85 19.13 -10.68
C THR A 143 -25.73 17.95 -11.08
N GLY A 144 -25.54 16.80 -10.44
CA GLY A 144 -26.25 15.55 -10.72
C GLY A 144 -25.73 14.81 -11.95
N TYR A 145 -24.57 15.19 -12.50
CA TYR A 145 -23.91 14.42 -13.56
C TYR A 145 -22.43 14.80 -13.68
N GLY A 146 -21.60 13.84 -14.09
CA GLY A 146 -20.21 14.11 -14.44
C GLY A 146 -19.30 12.89 -14.30
N LEU A 147 -18.00 13.14 -14.51
CA LEU A 147 -16.93 12.19 -14.20
C LEU A 147 -16.54 12.38 -12.73
N LEU A 148 -16.82 11.38 -11.90
CA LEU A 148 -16.44 11.39 -10.48
C LEU A 148 -14.92 11.29 -10.32
N GLY A 149 -14.29 10.41 -11.09
CA GLY A 149 -12.89 10.10 -10.96
C GLY A 149 -12.48 8.88 -11.79
N GLU A 150 -11.21 8.56 -11.73
CA GLU A 150 -10.62 7.40 -12.37
C GLU A 150 -9.96 6.54 -11.29
N MET A 151 -10.35 5.28 -11.18
CA MET A 151 -9.93 4.41 -10.08
C MET A 151 -9.79 2.96 -10.57
N PRO A 152 -9.04 2.10 -9.86
CA PRO A 152 -8.89 0.71 -10.26
C PRO A 152 -10.24 -0.03 -10.21
N GLU A 153 -10.41 -1.01 -11.09
CA GLU A 153 -11.68 -1.72 -11.31
C GLU A 153 -12.38 -2.20 -10.02
N PRO A 154 -11.69 -2.83 -9.05
CA PRO A 154 -12.36 -3.26 -7.82
C PRO A 154 -12.93 -2.09 -7.01
N MET A 155 -12.22 -0.96 -6.94
CA MET A 155 -12.72 0.24 -6.27
C MET A 155 -13.84 0.90 -7.09
N ALA A 156 -13.70 0.95 -8.41
CA ALA A 156 -14.71 1.51 -9.31
C ALA A 156 -16.07 0.83 -9.16
N LYS A 157 -16.08 -0.51 -9.11
CA LYS A 157 -17.31 -1.30 -8.87
C LYS A 157 -17.94 -0.97 -7.53
N LYS A 158 -17.15 -0.87 -6.47
CA LYS A 158 -17.61 -0.53 -5.12
C LYS A 158 -18.21 0.88 -5.05
N VAL A 159 -17.59 1.84 -5.72
CA VAL A 159 -18.10 3.22 -5.82
C VAL A 159 -19.40 3.26 -6.61
N VAL A 160 -19.53 2.51 -7.71
CA VAL A 160 -20.79 2.41 -8.47
C VAL A 160 -21.92 1.84 -7.60
N GLU A 161 -21.65 0.78 -6.84
CA GLU A 161 -22.63 0.20 -5.91
C GLU A 161 -23.04 1.19 -4.80
N LEU A 162 -22.08 1.97 -4.28
CA LEU A 162 -22.35 3.02 -3.32
C LEU A 162 -23.23 4.13 -3.91
N LEU A 163 -22.90 4.64 -5.10
CA LEU A 163 -23.69 5.66 -5.79
C LEU A 163 -25.13 5.19 -6.00
N LYS A 164 -25.32 3.92 -6.40
CA LYS A 164 -26.64 3.31 -6.58
C LYS A 164 -27.46 3.30 -5.29
N ARG A 165 -26.85 3.03 -4.13
CA ARG A 165 -27.54 3.10 -2.83
C ARG A 165 -28.02 4.50 -2.48
N HIS A 166 -27.34 5.52 -2.99
CA HIS A 166 -27.70 6.94 -2.87
C HIS A 166 -28.64 7.45 -3.97
N GLY A 167 -29.24 6.55 -4.77
CA GLY A 167 -30.16 6.90 -5.85
C GLY A 167 -29.49 7.49 -7.09
N VAL A 168 -28.16 7.39 -7.21
CA VAL A 168 -27.37 7.90 -8.33
C VAL A 168 -27.03 6.74 -9.27
N GLN A 169 -27.31 6.90 -10.56
CA GLN A 169 -26.88 5.94 -11.58
C GLN A 169 -25.42 6.18 -11.91
N ALA A 170 -24.66 5.10 -12.12
CA ALA A 170 -23.26 5.20 -12.50
C ALA A 170 -22.87 4.14 -13.52
N HIS A 171 -21.91 4.47 -14.37
CA HIS A 171 -21.38 3.63 -15.43
C HIS A 171 -19.85 3.68 -15.44
N LEU A 172 -19.24 2.56 -15.79
CA LEU A 172 -17.80 2.42 -15.92
C LEU A 172 -17.41 2.47 -17.39
N LEU A 173 -16.41 3.28 -17.70
CA LEU A 173 -15.69 3.25 -18.99
C LEU A 173 -14.25 2.88 -18.73
N ALA A 174 -13.64 2.06 -19.59
CA ALA A 174 -12.22 1.75 -19.48
C ALA A 174 -11.38 3.03 -19.63
N ALA A 175 -10.33 3.18 -18.84
CA ALA A 175 -9.39 4.28 -19.00
C ALA A 175 -8.38 3.96 -20.12
N ASP A 176 -8.32 4.81 -21.14
CA ASP A 176 -7.54 4.56 -22.37
C ASP A 176 -6.02 4.70 -22.21
N GLN A 177 -5.53 5.26 -21.11
CA GLN A 177 -4.14 5.76 -21.01
C GLN A 177 -3.24 5.05 -19.99
N LYS A 178 -3.70 3.97 -19.33
CA LYS A 178 -2.85 3.27 -18.37
C LYS A 178 -2.21 2.02 -18.99
N PRO A 179 -0.90 1.81 -18.76
CA PRO A 179 -0.23 0.59 -19.22
C PRO A 179 -0.94 -0.64 -18.66
N PRO A 180 -0.88 -1.79 -19.37
CA PRO A 180 -1.51 -3.01 -18.88
C PRO A 180 -0.96 -3.37 -17.50
N PRO A 181 -1.80 -3.94 -16.63
CA PRO A 181 -1.39 -4.30 -15.28
C PRO A 181 -0.22 -5.27 -15.33
N ILE A 182 0.86 -4.91 -14.63
CA ILE A 182 2.00 -5.80 -14.37
C ILE A 182 1.76 -6.39 -12.99
N GLN A 183 2.24 -7.61 -12.74
CA GLN A 183 2.10 -8.21 -11.42
C GLN A 183 3.11 -7.59 -10.44
N PHE A 184 2.60 -6.77 -9.53
CA PHE A 184 3.36 -6.24 -8.39
C PHE A 184 3.01 -6.95 -7.09
N HIS A 185 3.94 -6.88 -6.14
CA HIS A 185 3.83 -7.36 -4.78
C HIS A 185 4.03 -6.20 -3.80
N LEU A 186 3.42 -6.31 -2.63
CA LEU A 186 3.43 -5.30 -1.57
C LEU A 186 4.25 -5.79 -0.39
N LEU A 187 5.19 -4.97 0.07
CA LEU A 187 5.80 -5.09 1.39
C LEU A 187 5.29 -3.94 2.27
N VAL A 188 4.69 -4.26 3.41
CA VAL A 188 4.21 -3.30 4.42
C VAL A 188 5.05 -3.43 5.69
N LEU A 189 5.45 -2.29 6.26
CA LEU A 189 6.12 -2.12 7.54
C LEU A 189 5.32 -1.07 8.33
N ASP A 190 4.31 -1.48 9.10
CA ASP A 190 3.30 -0.59 9.69
C ASP A 190 2.69 0.43 8.71
N ASP A 191 3.05 1.71 8.80
CA ASP A 191 2.58 2.82 7.97
C ASP A 191 3.42 3.01 6.69
N SER A 192 4.54 2.29 6.61
CA SER A 192 5.45 2.29 5.48
C SER A 192 5.11 1.15 4.53
N PHE A 193 5.25 1.38 3.23
CA PHE A 193 5.04 0.34 2.25
C PHE A 193 5.90 0.55 0.99
N ILE A 194 6.11 -0.54 0.27
CA ILE A 194 6.73 -0.57 -1.05
C ILE A 194 5.88 -1.45 -1.95
N VAL A 195 5.67 -0.99 -3.18
CA VAL A 195 5.11 -1.78 -4.28
C VAL A 195 6.21 -2.01 -5.31
N ALA A 196 6.56 -3.26 -5.55
CA ALA A 196 7.63 -3.65 -6.45
C ALA A 196 7.31 -4.98 -7.14
N GLN A 197 7.96 -5.27 -8.27
CA GLN A 197 7.73 -6.51 -9.01
C GLN A 197 8.35 -7.70 -8.28
N MET A 198 9.54 -7.50 -7.72
CA MET A 198 10.31 -8.55 -7.08
C MET A 198 10.91 -8.06 -5.76
N TYR A 199 11.01 -8.97 -4.82
CA TYR A 199 11.69 -8.77 -3.55
C TYR A 199 12.69 -9.90 -3.31
N SER A 200 13.80 -9.60 -2.67
CA SER A 200 14.70 -10.59 -2.07
C SER A 200 15.17 -10.10 -0.71
N ALA A 201 15.38 -11.01 0.23
CA ALA A 201 15.87 -10.67 1.55
C ALA A 201 17.01 -11.60 1.95
N GLU A 202 18.10 -11.03 2.46
CA GLU A 202 19.30 -11.75 2.86
C GLU A 202 19.80 -11.24 4.23
N PRO A 203 20.23 -12.13 5.13
CA PRO A 203 20.86 -11.69 6.37
C PRO A 203 22.20 -11.03 6.06
N LEU A 204 22.43 -9.85 6.63
CA LEU A 204 23.73 -9.19 6.58
C LEU A 204 24.68 -9.94 7.53
N ARG A 205 25.47 -10.86 6.96
CA ARG A 205 26.50 -11.56 7.73
C ARG A 205 27.60 -10.58 8.13
N GLY A 206 27.61 -10.19 9.41
CA GLY A 206 28.81 -9.64 10.02
C GLY A 206 29.95 -10.67 9.93
N LYS A 207 31.18 -10.22 9.69
CA LYS A 207 32.36 -11.07 9.91
C LYS A 207 32.27 -11.60 11.34
N ALA A 208 32.03 -12.89 11.51
CA ALA A 208 32.27 -13.54 12.79
C ALA A 208 33.73 -13.26 13.15
N GLU A 209 33.94 -12.55 14.26
CA GLU A 209 35.24 -12.41 14.87
C GLU A 209 35.84 -13.82 15.01
N LYS A 210 37.00 -14.02 14.38
CA LYS A 210 37.84 -15.16 14.68
C LYS A 210 38.37 -14.95 16.09
N THR A 211 37.67 -15.46 17.09
CA THR A 211 38.25 -15.61 18.42
C THR A 211 39.28 -16.73 18.32
N GLN A 212 40.55 -16.33 18.43
CA GLN A 212 41.71 -17.21 18.63
C GLN A 212 41.64 -17.89 20.00
#